data_AF-A0A833RA60-F1
#
_entry.id   AF-A0A833RA60-F1
#
_cell.length_a   1.000
_cell.length_b   1.000
_cell.length_c   1.000
_cell.angle_alpha   90.00
_cell.angle_beta   90.00
_cell.angle_gamma   90.00
#
_symmetry.space_group_name_H-M   'P 1'
#
loop_
_entity.id
_entity.type
_entity.pdbx_description
1 polymer ?
#
loop_
_entity_poly.entity_id
_entity_poly.type
_entity_poly.pdbx_seq_one_letter_code
_entity_poly.pdbx_strand_id
1 'polypeptide(L)'
;MAWRGSISRSIATTVRSVRTSPSCSSAFRHPSPPVSASHLPCRPPSFSTLSRPLSPLGLQSLVTRQGVSIPQLASHMPLAMAACRQLSQVVSCKVMTRQLTTVADKRNIGDYKRRLLAAKYELRRKLYKALCQDPTLPSDLRDKHRDKLSKLPRNSAFSRVRNRCIYSGRPRSVYRLFRASRIVFRTLASEGSLMGVKKASW
;
A
#
# COMPACT_ATOMS: atom_id res chain seq x y z
N MET A 1 26.31 31.86 -47.81
CA MET A 1 25.47 32.78 -48.63
C MET A 1 24.52 31.90 -49.44
N ALA A 2 23.31 31.68 -48.92
CA ALA A 2 22.03 32.12 -49.51
C ALA A 2 21.67 31.27 -50.76
N TRP A 3 20.62 30.44 -50.75
CA TRP A 3 19.22 30.88 -50.76
C TRP A 3 18.27 29.80 -50.23
N ARG A 4 17.29 30.24 -49.44
CA ARG A 4 16.10 29.49 -49.05
C ARG A 4 15.09 29.53 -50.21
N GLY A 5 14.50 28.39 -50.56
CA GLY A 5 13.35 28.30 -51.47
C GLY A 5 12.22 27.52 -50.79
N SER A 6 11.30 28.26 -50.18
CA SER A 6 10.04 27.76 -49.64
C SER A 6 9.01 27.69 -50.76
N ILE A 7 8.47 26.51 -51.06
CA ILE A 7 7.26 26.37 -51.88
C ILE A 7 6.31 25.41 -51.16
N SER A 8 5.22 26.02 -50.68
CA SER A 8 3.98 25.44 -50.21
C SER A 8 3.35 24.51 -51.26
N ARG A 9 2.87 23.34 -50.84
CA ARG A 9 1.82 22.60 -51.56
C ARG A 9 0.79 22.04 -50.58
N SER A 10 -0.26 22.84 -50.48
CA SER A 10 -1.69 22.52 -50.46
C SER A 10 -2.14 21.07 -50.28
N ILE A 11 -3.02 20.96 -49.29
CA ILE A 11 -4.04 19.96 -48.99
C ILE A 11 -4.71 19.37 -50.24
N ALA A 12 -4.75 18.04 -50.33
CA ALA A 12 -5.73 17.32 -51.14
C ALA A 12 -6.16 16.03 -50.41
N THR A 13 -7.32 16.13 -49.76
CA THR A 13 -8.08 15.07 -49.11
C THR A 13 -8.55 14.06 -50.16
N THR A 14 -8.11 12.81 -50.08
CA THR A 14 -8.72 11.71 -50.87
C THR A 14 -9.49 10.79 -49.93
N VAL A 15 -10.80 10.97 -49.93
CA VAL A 15 -11.78 10.04 -49.37
C VAL A 15 -11.82 8.82 -50.30
N ARG A 16 -11.35 7.66 -49.84
CA ARG A 16 -11.59 6.39 -50.53
C ARG A 16 -12.61 5.58 -49.74
N SER A 17 -13.81 5.51 -50.30
CA SER A 17 -14.95 4.75 -49.82
C SER A 17 -14.63 3.26 -49.75
N VAL A 18 -14.89 2.67 -48.59
CA VAL A 18 -14.87 1.22 -48.38
C VAL A 18 -16.23 0.68 -48.84
N ARG A 19 -16.21 -0.14 -49.89
CA ARG A 19 -17.35 -0.92 -50.35
C ARG A 19 -17.73 -1.95 -49.28
N THR A 20 -19.02 -1.95 -48.97
CA THR A 20 -19.76 -2.97 -48.24
C THR A 20 -19.77 -4.29 -49.00
N SER A 21 -19.74 -5.41 -48.27
CA SER A 21 -20.44 -6.64 -48.64
C SER A 21 -20.78 -7.44 -47.37
N PRO A 22 -21.91 -8.17 -47.35
CA PRO A 22 -22.62 -8.54 -46.12
C PRO A 22 -22.54 -10.04 -45.79
N SER A 23 -23.17 -10.37 -44.65
CA SER A 23 -23.70 -11.69 -44.26
C SER A 23 -22.70 -12.82 -43.94
N CYS A 24 -22.56 -13.10 -42.64
CA CYS A 24 -22.50 -14.48 -42.16
C CYS A 24 -23.15 -14.53 -40.78
N SER A 25 -24.46 -14.78 -40.79
CA SER A 25 -25.26 -15.12 -39.62
C SER A 25 -25.30 -16.65 -39.48
N SER A 26 -25.36 -17.12 -38.23
CA SER A 26 -25.57 -18.53 -37.80
C SER A 26 -24.37 -19.46 -38.04
N ALA A 27 -23.99 -20.42 -37.20
CA ALA A 27 -24.45 -20.99 -35.94
C ALA A 27 -23.17 -21.60 -35.30
N PHE A 28 -23.00 -21.78 -33.99
CA PHE A 28 -23.62 -22.85 -33.21
C PHE A 28 -23.32 -22.54 -31.73
N ARG A 29 -24.38 -22.44 -30.93
CA ARG A 29 -24.30 -22.51 -29.47
C ARG A 29 -24.12 -23.98 -29.12
N HIS A 30 -23.01 -24.33 -28.48
CA HIS A 30 -22.94 -25.60 -27.76
C HIS A 30 -23.73 -25.47 -26.45
N PRO A 31 -24.65 -26.41 -26.14
CA PRO A 31 -25.27 -26.47 -24.83
C PRO A 31 -24.27 -27.01 -23.80
N SER A 32 -24.11 -26.28 -22.69
CA SER A 32 -23.41 -26.74 -21.49
C SER A 32 -24.18 -27.91 -20.85
N PRO A 33 -23.51 -29.00 -20.41
CA PRO A 33 -24.18 -30.07 -19.68
C PRO A 33 -24.58 -29.63 -18.26
N PRO A 34 -25.71 -30.13 -17.72
CA PRO A 34 -26.13 -29.84 -16.36
C PRO A 34 -25.30 -30.66 -15.37
N VAL A 35 -24.47 -30.01 -14.55
CA VAL A 35 -23.85 -30.64 -13.38
C VAL A 35 -24.71 -30.35 -12.15
N SER A 36 -25.61 -31.29 -11.89
CA SER A 36 -26.25 -31.49 -10.61
C SER A 36 -25.18 -31.93 -9.60
N ALA A 37 -24.81 -31.06 -8.67
CA ALA A 37 -24.00 -31.42 -7.51
C ALA A 37 -24.76 -31.03 -6.25
N SER A 38 -25.48 -32.04 -5.74
CA SER A 38 -25.81 -32.29 -4.33
C SER A 38 -25.37 -31.22 -3.32
N HIS A 39 -26.38 -30.61 -2.71
CA HIS A 39 -26.32 -29.99 -1.39
C HIS A 39 -25.60 -30.92 -0.40
N LEU A 40 -24.46 -30.48 0.13
CA LEU A 40 -23.93 -30.96 1.40
C LEU A 40 -24.19 -29.89 2.46
N PRO A 41 -24.96 -30.19 3.52
CA PRO A 41 -25.11 -29.27 4.64
C PRO A 41 -23.82 -29.26 5.47
N CYS A 42 -23.09 -28.15 5.43
CA CYS A 42 -22.02 -27.87 6.39
C CYS A 42 -22.62 -27.70 7.79
N ARG A 43 -22.47 -28.73 8.62
CA ARG A 43 -22.81 -28.70 10.06
C ARG A 43 -21.78 -27.79 10.77
N PRO A 44 -22.16 -26.69 11.43
CA PRO A 44 -21.23 -25.89 12.20
C PRO A 44 -20.80 -26.63 13.49
N PRO A 45 -19.54 -26.50 13.94
CA PRO A 45 -19.15 -26.99 15.25
C PRO A 45 -19.83 -26.15 16.36
N SER A 46 -20.42 -26.86 17.31
CA SER A 46 -21.02 -26.37 18.54
C SER A 46 -20.03 -25.53 19.34
N PHE A 47 -20.25 -24.22 19.40
CA PHE A 47 -19.61 -23.34 20.39
C PHE A 47 -20.27 -23.59 21.74
N SER A 48 -19.65 -24.44 22.56
CA SER A 48 -19.95 -24.53 23.98
C SER A 48 -19.48 -23.26 24.68
N THR A 49 -20.47 -22.49 25.13
CA THR A 49 -20.45 -21.43 26.14
C THR A 49 -19.44 -21.64 27.26
N LEU A 50 -18.51 -20.70 27.40
CA LEU A 50 -17.84 -20.42 28.67
C LEU A 50 -18.20 -19.00 29.10
N SER A 51 -19.34 -18.91 29.76
CA SER A 51 -19.70 -17.86 30.70
C SER A 51 -18.74 -17.92 31.89
N ARG A 52 -17.88 -16.90 32.05
CA ARG A 52 -17.21 -16.62 33.34
C ARG A 52 -17.91 -15.45 34.01
N PRO A 53 -18.43 -15.61 35.24
CA PRO A 53 -19.05 -14.53 36.00
C PRO A 53 -18.00 -13.57 36.56
N LEU A 54 -18.33 -12.28 36.54
CA LEU A 54 -17.65 -11.21 37.25
C LEU A 54 -18.00 -11.28 38.75
N SER A 55 -16.99 -11.41 39.60
CA SER A 55 -17.14 -11.26 41.05
C SER A 55 -17.03 -9.77 41.45
N PRO A 56 -17.88 -9.26 42.35
CA PRO A 56 -17.78 -7.90 42.87
C PRO A 56 -17.02 -7.90 44.20
N LEU A 57 -15.90 -7.17 44.27
CA LEU A 57 -15.31 -6.67 45.51
C LEU A 57 -15.29 -5.15 45.32
N GLY A 58 -16.05 -4.35 46.05
CA GLY A 58 -16.10 -4.31 47.51
C GLY A 58 -15.51 -2.95 47.87
N LEU A 59 -16.38 -1.96 48.06
CA LEU A 59 -16.02 -0.65 48.60
C LEU A 59 -15.29 -0.82 49.93
N GLN A 60 -14.17 -0.13 50.11
CA GLN A 60 -13.81 0.49 51.39
C GLN A 60 -12.77 1.59 51.17
N SER A 61 -13.21 2.81 51.47
CA SER A 61 -12.41 3.99 51.78
C SER A 61 -11.49 3.74 52.96
N LEU A 62 -10.28 4.33 52.98
CA LEU A 62 -9.70 4.92 54.19
C LEU A 62 -8.53 5.86 53.85
N VAL A 63 -8.68 7.06 54.40
CA VAL A 63 -7.76 8.18 54.43
C VAL A 63 -6.66 7.90 55.45
N THR A 64 -5.39 8.01 55.06
CA THR A 64 -4.27 8.45 55.94
C THR A 64 -3.10 8.81 55.02
N ARG A 65 -2.80 10.08 54.74
CA ARG A 65 -2.16 11.08 55.62
C ARG A 65 -0.79 10.63 56.15
N GLN A 66 0.23 10.62 55.30
CA GLN A 66 1.59 11.03 55.68
C GLN A 66 2.26 11.71 54.49
N GLY A 67 2.59 12.99 54.67
CA GLY A 67 3.34 13.79 53.72
C GLY A 67 4.80 13.33 53.72
N VAL A 68 5.35 13.16 52.52
CA VAL A 68 6.80 13.10 52.32
C VAL A 68 7.16 14.29 51.45
N SER A 69 7.94 15.18 52.07
CA SER A 69 8.62 16.31 51.49
C SER A 69 9.49 15.86 50.32
N ILE A 70 9.22 16.40 49.13
CA ILE A 70 10.11 16.32 47.97
C ILE A 70 11.09 17.49 48.09
N PRO A 71 12.39 17.28 48.38
CA PRO A 71 13.34 18.36 48.32
C PRO A 71 13.63 18.72 46.86
N GLN A 72 13.40 20.00 46.53
CA GLN A 72 13.90 20.64 45.32
C GLN A 72 15.43 20.54 45.30
N LEU A 73 16.00 19.93 44.27
CA LEU A 73 17.37 20.21 43.85
C LEU A 73 17.33 20.81 42.45
N ALA A 74 17.28 22.14 42.42
CA ALA A 74 17.61 22.94 41.25
C ALA A 74 18.69 23.94 41.68
N SER A 75 19.96 23.57 41.58
CA SER A 75 21.08 24.52 41.50
C SER A 75 22.40 23.79 41.28
N HIS A 76 22.86 23.74 40.03
CA HIS A 76 24.26 23.81 39.57
C HIS A 76 24.42 23.05 38.25
N MET A 77 24.25 23.77 37.14
CA MET A 77 24.83 23.38 35.85
C MET A 77 25.35 24.61 35.09
N PRO A 78 26.50 25.20 35.48
CA PRO A 78 27.34 25.92 34.54
C PRO A 78 28.46 25.00 34.03
N LEU A 79 28.84 25.19 32.76
CA LEU A 79 29.97 24.57 32.06
C LEU A 79 29.87 23.07 31.69
N ALA A 80 28.97 22.74 30.76
CA ALA A 80 29.26 21.70 29.76
C ALA A 80 28.70 22.03 28.35
N MET A 81 28.48 23.32 28.06
CA MET A 81 28.06 23.82 26.75
C MET A 81 29.25 24.23 25.84
N ALA A 82 30.49 23.86 26.18
CA ALA A 82 31.69 24.29 25.46
C ALA A 82 32.62 23.17 24.95
N ALA A 83 32.29 21.88 25.17
CA ALA A 83 33.11 20.75 24.70
C ALA A 83 32.40 19.82 23.69
N CYS A 84 31.26 20.24 23.14
CA CYS A 84 30.56 19.52 22.06
C CYS A 84 30.73 20.26 20.71
N ARG A 85 31.96 20.64 20.38
CA ARG A 85 32.31 21.32 19.10
C ARG A 85 33.52 20.75 18.36
N GLN A 86 34.12 19.65 18.81
CA GLN A 86 35.31 19.04 18.18
C GLN A 86 35.23 17.52 17.95
N LEU A 87 34.02 16.95 17.86
CA LEU A 87 33.82 15.60 17.27
C LEU A 87 33.06 15.64 15.93
N SER A 88 32.99 16.81 15.29
CA SER A 88 32.35 16.99 13.98
C SER A 88 33.33 16.98 12.79
N GLN A 89 34.59 16.55 12.97
CA GLN A 89 35.61 16.63 11.90
C GLN A 89 36.49 15.38 11.73
N VAL A 90 36.00 14.15 11.93
CA VAL A 90 36.65 12.96 11.33
C VAL A 90 35.66 11.85 10.93
N VAL A 91 34.53 12.21 10.34
CA VAL A 91 33.83 11.31 9.41
C VAL A 91 33.51 12.09 8.14
N SER A 92 34.57 12.53 7.48
CA SER A 92 34.54 12.72 6.02
C SER A 92 34.49 11.33 5.37
N CYS A 93 33.43 10.57 5.63
CA CYS A 93 33.12 9.40 4.82
C CYS A 93 32.21 9.91 3.70
N LYS A 94 32.88 10.42 2.66
CA LYS A 94 32.29 10.83 1.38
C LYS A 94 31.80 9.61 0.58
N VAL A 95 31.04 8.72 1.23
CA VAL A 95 30.48 7.47 0.67
C VAL A 95 28.96 7.37 0.88
N MET A 96 28.31 8.33 1.55
CA MET A 96 26.86 8.22 1.83
C MET A 96 26.02 9.37 1.26
N THR A 97 26.46 9.99 0.17
CA THR A 97 25.54 10.67 -0.76
C THR A 97 25.55 9.94 -2.09
N ARG A 98 25.18 8.65 -2.07
CA ARG A 98 24.66 8.00 -3.28
C ARG A 98 23.32 8.66 -3.61
N GLN A 99 23.44 9.75 -4.35
CA GLN A 99 22.53 10.24 -5.36
C GLN A 99 21.33 9.29 -5.60
N LEU A 100 20.12 9.81 -5.42
CA LEU A 100 18.89 9.19 -5.93
C LEU A 100 18.90 9.23 -7.47
N THR A 101 19.74 8.42 -8.13
CA THR A 101 20.05 8.55 -9.57
C THR A 101 19.60 7.38 -10.44
N THR A 102 18.55 6.64 -10.08
CA THR A 102 17.96 5.69 -11.03
C THR A 102 16.47 5.90 -11.24
N VAL A 103 15.98 5.65 -12.46
CA VAL A 103 14.56 5.64 -12.83
C VAL A 103 13.71 4.73 -11.90
N ALA A 104 14.35 3.83 -11.16
CA ALA A 104 13.75 3.03 -10.10
C ALA A 104 13.23 3.87 -8.92
N ASP A 105 13.97 4.90 -8.50
CA ASP A 105 13.66 5.75 -7.35
C ASP A 105 12.41 6.59 -7.60
N LYS A 106 12.28 7.19 -8.79
CA LYS A 106 11.12 7.99 -9.19
C LYS A 106 9.81 7.19 -9.12
N ARG A 107 9.82 5.92 -9.53
CA ARG A 107 8.62 5.04 -9.48
C ARG A 107 8.28 4.58 -8.06
N ASN A 108 9.29 4.39 -7.22
CA ASN A 108 9.11 4.05 -5.82
C ASN A 108 8.52 5.23 -5.03
N ILE A 109 8.95 6.47 -5.30
CA ILE A 109 8.41 7.69 -4.69
C ILE A 109 6.90 7.81 -4.93
N GLY A 110 6.44 7.56 -6.16
CA GLY A 110 5.01 7.59 -6.48
C GLY A 110 4.20 6.51 -5.78
N ASP A 111 4.77 5.33 -5.51
CA ASP A 111 4.11 4.29 -4.72
C ASP A 111 4.13 4.63 -3.22
N TYR A 112 5.22 5.18 -2.71
CA TYR A 112 5.35 5.67 -1.33
C TYR A 112 4.30 6.74 -1.01
N LYS A 113 4.17 7.77 -1.85
CA LYS A 113 3.12 8.80 -1.70
C LYS A 113 1.71 8.19 -1.68
N ARG A 114 1.45 7.16 -2.50
CA ARG A 114 0.16 6.45 -2.52
C ARG A 114 -0.07 5.63 -1.24
N ARG A 115 0.96 5.01 -0.67
CA ARG A 115 0.88 4.29 0.62
C ARG A 115 0.54 5.24 1.77
N LEU A 116 1.19 6.40 1.84
CA LEU A 116 0.89 7.44 2.84
C LEU A 116 -0.56 7.93 2.72
N LEU A 117 -1.02 8.22 1.50
CA LEU A 117 -2.40 8.60 1.26
C LEU A 117 -3.38 7.48 1.60
N ALA A 118 -3.07 6.23 1.25
CA ALA A 118 -3.91 5.08 1.58
C ALA A 118 -4.07 4.91 3.08
N ALA A 119 -2.97 5.03 3.85
CA ALA A 119 -3.00 4.99 5.31
C ALA A 119 -3.87 6.12 5.89
N LYS A 120 -3.71 7.36 5.39
CA LYS A 120 -4.50 8.52 5.85
C LYS A 120 -6.02 8.32 5.68
N TYR A 121 -6.45 7.69 4.59
CA TYR A 121 -7.87 7.53 4.25
C TYR A 121 -8.41 6.11 4.45
N GLU A 122 -7.66 5.21 5.08
CA GLU A 122 -8.03 3.80 5.21
C GLU A 122 -9.36 3.63 5.94
N LEU A 123 -9.46 4.19 7.15
CA LEU A 123 -10.65 4.09 7.99
C LEU A 123 -11.88 4.68 7.30
N ARG A 124 -11.77 5.90 6.77
CA ARG A 124 -12.89 6.57 6.06
C ARG A 124 -13.39 5.75 4.88
N ARG A 125 -12.48 5.15 4.08
CA ARG A 125 -12.88 4.31 2.95
C ARG A 125 -13.52 3.00 3.39
N LYS A 126 -13.04 2.37 4.47
CA LYS A 126 -13.66 1.15 5.02
C LYS A 126 -15.07 1.43 5.52
N LEU A 127 -15.25 2.51 6.30
CA LEU A 127 -16.55 2.92 6.83
C LEU A 127 -17.55 3.21 5.71
N TYR A 128 -17.20 4.04 4.72
CA TYR A 128 -18.12 4.34 3.62
C TYR A 128 -18.46 3.12 2.78
N LYS A 129 -17.51 2.20 2.59
CA LYS A 129 -17.77 0.95 1.86
C LYS A 129 -18.73 0.04 2.61
N ALA A 130 -18.57 -0.11 3.92
CA ALA A 130 -19.48 -0.90 4.76
C ALA A 130 -20.91 -0.35 4.64
N LEU A 131 -21.08 0.95 4.89
CA LEU A 131 -22.38 1.62 4.78
C LEU A 131 -23.03 1.54 3.39
N CYS A 132 -22.23 1.46 2.32
CA CYS A 132 -22.76 1.26 0.96
C CYS A 132 -23.20 -0.19 0.69
N GLN A 133 -22.61 -1.16 1.39
CA GLN A 133 -22.88 -2.60 1.22
C GLN A 133 -24.03 -3.08 2.10
N ASP A 134 -24.31 -2.41 3.21
CA ASP A 134 -25.35 -2.75 4.16
C ASP A 134 -26.76 -2.66 3.52
N PRO A 135 -27.53 -3.75 3.41
CA PRO A 135 -28.85 -3.74 2.76
C PRO A 135 -29.96 -3.19 3.67
N THR A 136 -29.73 -3.10 4.97
CA THR A 136 -30.70 -2.62 5.97
C THR A 136 -30.87 -1.10 5.95
N LEU A 137 -29.89 -0.37 5.40
CA LEU A 137 -29.96 1.08 5.30
C LEU A 137 -30.86 1.51 4.12
N PRO A 138 -31.60 2.62 4.27
CA PRO A 138 -32.37 3.21 3.17
C PRO A 138 -31.45 3.55 1.99
N SER A 139 -31.99 3.47 0.77
CA SER A 139 -31.28 3.79 -0.49
C SER A 139 -30.59 5.14 -0.43
N ASP A 140 -31.28 6.18 0.03
CA ASP A 140 -30.80 7.55 0.01
C ASP A 140 -29.52 7.74 0.85
N LEU A 141 -29.40 7.03 1.97
CA LEU A 141 -28.18 7.06 2.78
C LEU A 141 -27.02 6.34 2.08
N ARG A 142 -27.30 5.19 1.44
CA ARG A 142 -26.29 4.45 0.66
C ARG A 142 -25.74 5.30 -0.49
N ASP A 143 -26.60 6.07 -1.15
CA ASP A 143 -26.22 6.94 -2.26
C ASP A 143 -25.37 8.12 -1.77
N LYS A 144 -25.74 8.76 -0.65
CA LYS A 144 -24.92 9.78 0.01
C LYS A 144 -23.51 9.26 0.36
N HIS A 145 -23.40 8.02 0.80
CA HIS A 145 -22.09 7.40 1.10
C HIS A 145 -21.30 7.01 -0.16
N ARG A 146 -21.97 6.60 -1.25
CA ARG A 146 -21.36 6.43 -2.57
C ARG A 146 -20.74 7.72 -3.08
N ASP A 147 -21.45 8.84 -2.94
CA ASP A 147 -20.95 10.16 -3.34
C ASP A 147 -19.74 10.57 -2.50
N LYS A 148 -19.80 10.38 -1.18
CA LYS A 148 -18.65 10.63 -0.28
C LYS A 148 -17.45 9.77 -0.65
N LEU A 149 -17.65 8.51 -1.04
CA LEU A 149 -16.59 7.61 -1.47
C LEU A 149 -15.96 8.04 -2.80
N SER A 150 -16.77 8.57 -3.72
CA SER A 150 -16.33 9.12 -5.01
C SER A 150 -15.47 10.38 -4.85
N LYS A 151 -15.84 11.26 -3.90
CA LYS A 151 -15.11 12.50 -3.58
C LYS A 151 -13.71 12.27 -3.00
N LEU A 152 -13.41 11.09 -2.45
CA LEU A 152 -12.10 10.79 -1.88
C LEU A 152 -11.03 10.63 -2.98
N PRO A 153 -9.78 11.08 -2.73
CA PRO A 153 -8.73 11.09 -3.75
C PRO A 153 -8.50 9.69 -4.32
N ARG A 154 -8.48 9.54 -5.64
CA ARG A 154 -8.34 8.24 -6.34
C ARG A 154 -7.09 7.47 -5.91
N ASN A 155 -6.00 8.18 -5.62
CA ASN A 155 -4.71 7.62 -5.24
C ASN A 155 -4.65 7.04 -3.82
N SER A 156 -5.64 7.29 -2.96
CA SER A 156 -5.70 6.67 -1.63
C SER A 156 -6.39 5.30 -1.62
N ALA A 157 -6.84 4.81 -2.77
CA ALA A 157 -7.36 3.45 -2.87
C ALA A 157 -6.24 2.40 -2.71
N PHE A 158 -6.41 1.46 -1.79
CA PHE A 158 -5.44 0.38 -1.54
C PHE A 158 -5.16 -0.46 -2.80
N SER A 159 -6.15 -0.63 -3.69
CA SER A 159 -6.01 -1.37 -4.96
C SER A 159 -4.96 -0.79 -5.91
N ARG A 160 -4.61 0.50 -5.76
CA ARG A 160 -3.58 1.14 -6.60
C ARG A 160 -2.17 0.92 -6.08
N VAL A 161 -1.99 0.60 -4.79
CA VAL A 161 -0.68 0.37 -4.19
C VAL A 161 -0.09 -0.92 -4.78
N ARG A 162 1.17 -0.91 -5.21
CA ARG A 162 1.87 -2.10 -5.71
C ARG A 162 3.11 -2.41 -4.90
N ASN A 163 3.39 -3.69 -4.70
CA ASN A 163 4.63 -4.11 -4.08
C ASN A 163 5.78 -3.99 -5.09
N ARG A 164 6.72 -3.09 -4.82
CA ARG A 164 7.92 -2.86 -5.62
C ARG A 164 9.15 -3.34 -4.87
N CYS A 165 10.18 -3.68 -5.61
CA CYS A 165 11.49 -3.96 -5.02
C CYS A 165 12.09 -2.68 -4.42
N ILE A 166 12.64 -2.78 -3.22
CA ILE A 166 13.31 -1.67 -2.52
C ILE A 166 14.56 -1.22 -3.30
N TYR A 167 15.42 -2.17 -3.68
CA TYR A 167 16.70 -1.89 -4.34
C TYR A 167 16.57 -1.42 -5.80
N SER A 168 15.67 -2.05 -6.58
CA SER A 168 15.61 -1.85 -8.05
C SER A 168 14.31 -1.21 -8.55
N GLY A 169 13.31 -1.00 -7.69
CA GLY A 169 12.00 -0.45 -8.07
C GLY A 169 11.19 -1.29 -9.07
N ARG A 170 11.63 -2.52 -9.34
CA ARG A 170 10.96 -3.46 -10.26
C ARG A 170 9.53 -3.76 -9.75
N PRO A 171 8.49 -3.63 -10.60
CA PRO A 171 7.10 -3.77 -10.17
C PRO A 171 6.59 -5.21 -10.09
N ARG A 172 7.30 -6.17 -10.71
CA ARG A 172 6.86 -7.57 -10.82
C ARG A 172 7.92 -8.53 -10.29
N SER A 173 7.48 -9.74 -9.94
CA SER A 173 8.31 -10.81 -9.40
C SER A 173 9.09 -10.33 -8.16
N VAL A 174 8.36 -9.78 -7.20
CA VAL A 174 8.88 -9.30 -5.92
C VAL A 174 8.45 -10.27 -4.84
N TYR A 175 9.40 -10.82 -4.10
CA TYR A 175 9.09 -11.67 -2.96
C TYR A 175 8.55 -10.80 -1.81
N ARG A 176 7.39 -11.16 -1.25
CA ARG A 176 6.71 -10.33 -0.22
C ARG A 176 7.52 -10.23 1.08
N LEU A 177 8.17 -11.33 1.48
CA LEU A 177 8.98 -11.41 2.70
C LEU A 177 10.22 -10.51 2.62
N PHE A 178 11.03 -10.70 1.57
CA PHE A 178 12.30 -9.98 1.40
C PHE A 178 12.15 -8.58 0.79
N ARG A 179 10.98 -8.25 0.23
CA ARG A 179 10.73 -7.01 -0.54
C ARG A 179 11.78 -6.74 -1.64
N ALA A 180 12.38 -7.81 -2.17
CA ALA A 180 13.37 -7.79 -3.23
C ALA A 180 12.82 -8.41 -4.52
N SER A 181 13.33 -7.97 -5.68
CA SER A 181 13.01 -8.59 -6.97
C SER A 181 13.76 -9.91 -7.10
N ARG A 182 13.28 -10.83 -7.94
CA ARG A 182 13.98 -12.10 -8.21
C ARG A 182 15.45 -11.97 -8.63
N ILE A 183 15.82 -10.86 -9.27
CA ILE A 183 17.19 -10.61 -9.75
C ILE A 183 18.09 -10.28 -8.56
N VAL A 184 17.69 -9.27 -7.79
CA VAL A 184 18.43 -8.84 -6.59
C VAL A 184 18.45 -9.94 -5.54
N PHE A 185 17.34 -10.66 -5.37
CA PHE A 185 17.27 -11.80 -4.46
C PHE A 185 18.29 -12.89 -4.81
N ARG A 186 18.42 -13.23 -6.10
CA ARG A 186 19.40 -14.24 -6.54
C ARG A 186 20.83 -13.77 -6.31
N THR A 187 21.13 -12.50 -6.60
CA THR A 187 22.43 -11.89 -6.33
C THR A 187 22.77 -11.94 -4.84
N LEU A 188 21.87 -11.48 -3.97
CA LEU A 188 22.06 -11.51 -2.51
C LEU A 188 22.17 -12.93 -1.93
N ALA A 189 21.45 -13.89 -2.50
CA ALA A 189 21.54 -15.30 -2.10
C ALA A 189 22.90 -15.91 -2.51
N SER A 190 23.38 -15.62 -3.72
CA SER A 190 24.70 -16.04 -4.20
C SER A 190 25.84 -15.42 -3.40
N GLU A 191 25.69 -14.18 -2.96
CA GLU A 191 26.64 -13.48 -2.07
C GLU A 191 26.61 -14.01 -0.63
N GLY A 192 25.64 -14.85 -0.26
CA GLY A 192 25.49 -15.33 1.12
C GLY A 192 24.96 -14.27 2.10
N SER A 193 24.48 -13.12 1.60
CA SER A 193 23.92 -12.05 2.45
C SER A 193 22.56 -12.39 3.06
N LEU A 194 21.88 -13.40 2.54
CA LEU A 194 20.58 -13.87 3.06
C LEU A 194 20.77 -15.06 3.99
N MET A 195 20.49 -14.85 5.27
CA MET A 195 20.54 -15.91 6.28
C MET A 195 19.54 -17.03 5.97
N GLY A 196 20.01 -18.28 6.03
CA GLY A 196 19.16 -19.48 5.85
C GLY A 196 18.76 -19.79 4.41
N VAL A 197 19.22 -19.03 3.42
CA VAL A 197 18.94 -19.33 2.00
C VAL A 197 20.10 -20.12 1.41
N LYS A 198 19.83 -21.36 1.00
CA LYS A 198 20.77 -22.23 0.27
C LYS A 198 20.15 -22.68 -1.04
N LYS A 199 20.98 -23.02 -2.03
CA LYS A 199 20.50 -23.67 -3.25
C LYS A 199 19.96 -25.05 -2.86
N ALA A 200 18.73 -25.36 -3.26
CA ALA A 200 18.18 -26.69 -3.07
C ALA A 200 18.92 -27.69 -3.98
N SER A 201 19.35 -28.80 -3.40
CA SER A 201 19.84 -29.99 -4.09
C SER A 201 19.04 -31.17 -3.55
N TRP A 202 18.37 -31.88 -4.44
CA TRP A 202 17.67 -33.13 -4.16
C TRP A 202 18.25 -34.22 -5.07
#